data_AF-A0A517XTB9-F1
#
_entry.id   AF-A0A517XTB9-F1
#
_cell.length_a   1.000
_cell.length_b   1.000
_cell.length_c   1.000
_cell.angle_alpha   90.00
_cell.angle_beta   90.00
_cell.angle_gamma   90.00
#
_symmetry.space_group_name_H-M   'P 1'
#
loop_
_entity.id
_entity.type
_entity.pdbx_description
1 polymer ?
#
loop_
_entity_poly.entity_id
_entity_poly.type
_entity_poly.pdbx_seq_one_letter_code
_entity_poly.pdbx_strand_id
1 'polypeptide(L)'
;MPLFVEYVRPAWRISRDGPRDFSGGEFWGRLSVGARVVEWTLNDDDSVTVRHPGCRGIFAALAGQPSEPQRYRVYTVKAPAAHGGLRTWWACPGCARRCGLLYLVPARDRLGCRVCCRLVYRSQYERRTRTQHRGSGKAQGRTRAG
;
A
#
# COMPACT_ATOMS: atom_id res chain seq x y z
N MET A 1 -13.20 8.48 -4.36
CA MET A 1 -13.45 7.54 -3.25
C MET A 1 -12.12 7.14 -2.61
N PRO A 2 -12.01 7.10 -1.27
CA PRO A 2 -10.80 6.63 -0.61
C PRO A 2 -10.57 5.12 -0.85
N LEU A 3 -9.30 4.72 -1.01
CA LEU A 3 -8.91 3.32 -0.98
C LEU A 3 -8.53 2.95 0.45
N PHE A 4 -9.17 1.92 0.99
CA PHE A 4 -8.89 1.48 2.35
C PHE A 4 -7.81 0.40 2.39
N VAL A 5 -6.94 0.47 3.40
CA VAL A 5 -5.85 -0.50 3.62
C VAL A 5 -6.39 -1.95 3.66
N GLU A 6 -7.57 -2.12 4.24
CA GLU A 6 -8.26 -3.39 4.46
C GLU A 6 -8.67 -4.08 3.14
N TYR A 7 -8.98 -3.30 2.10
CA TYR A 7 -9.42 -3.84 0.80
C TYR A 7 -8.29 -4.11 -0.17
N VAL A 8 -7.23 -3.30 -0.13
CA VAL A 8 -6.09 -3.46 -1.06
C VAL A 8 -5.25 -4.68 -0.70
N ARG A 9 -5.17 -5.01 0.60
CA ARG A 9 -4.19 -5.93 1.21
C ARG A 9 -2.74 -5.50 0.90
N PRO A 10 -1.78 -5.70 1.80
CA PRO A 10 -0.39 -5.44 1.44
C PRO A 10 0.03 -6.43 0.35
N ALA A 11 0.62 -5.93 -0.71
CA ALA A 11 1.25 -6.76 -1.73
C ALA A 11 2.53 -7.38 -1.18
N TRP A 12 3.19 -6.70 -0.24
CA TRP A 12 4.41 -7.18 0.37
C TRP A 12 4.54 -6.77 1.83
N ARG A 13 5.01 -7.72 2.64
CA ARG A 13 5.34 -7.55 4.05
C ARG A 13 6.79 -7.95 4.25
N ILE A 14 7.46 -7.25 5.16
CA ILE A 14 8.78 -7.65 5.61
C ILE A 14 8.63 -8.58 6.82
N SER A 15 9.25 -9.75 6.76
CA SER A 15 9.36 -10.67 7.88
C SER A 15 10.43 -10.16 8.86
N ARG A 16 10.59 -10.85 9.98
CA ARG A 16 11.65 -10.56 10.95
C ARG A 16 13.04 -10.69 10.31
N ASP A 17 13.21 -11.73 9.49
CA ASP A 17 14.51 -12.14 8.96
C ASP A 17 14.76 -11.63 7.52
N GLY A 18 13.74 -11.02 6.89
CA GLY A 18 13.90 -10.45 5.55
C GLY A 18 12.60 -10.38 4.75
N PRO A 19 12.68 -10.17 3.44
CA PRO A 19 11.52 -9.94 2.58
C PRO A 19 10.82 -11.25 2.13
N ARG A 20 10.35 -12.08 3.07
CA ARG A 20 9.88 -13.46 2.79
C ARG A 20 8.36 -13.70 2.85
N ASP A 21 7.54 -12.69 3.13
CA ASP A 21 6.19 -12.93 3.70
C ASP A 21 5.02 -13.16 2.70
N PHE A 22 5.24 -13.39 1.40
CA PHE A 22 4.15 -13.76 0.49
C PHE A 22 4.57 -14.67 -0.66
N SER A 23 4.02 -15.91 -0.64
CA SER A 23 4.05 -16.97 -1.67
C SER A 23 5.30 -17.03 -2.56
N GLY A 24 6.22 -17.91 -2.21
CA GLY A 24 7.49 -18.17 -2.89
C GLY A 24 8.38 -19.16 -2.13
N GLY A 25 9.52 -19.51 -2.71
CA GLY A 25 10.65 -20.16 -2.03
C GLY A 25 11.56 -19.13 -1.35
N GLU A 26 12.76 -19.55 -0.96
CA GLU A 26 13.67 -18.70 -0.18
C GLU A 26 14.17 -17.45 -0.93
N PHE A 27 14.36 -17.55 -2.25
CA PHE A 27 14.98 -16.48 -3.07
C PHE A 27 14.08 -15.97 -4.20
N TRP A 28 12.88 -16.52 -4.38
CA TRP A 28 11.96 -16.11 -5.44
C TRP A 28 10.53 -16.49 -5.11
N GLY A 29 9.57 -15.81 -5.71
CA GLY A 29 8.17 -16.12 -5.51
C GLY A 29 7.23 -15.44 -6.48
N ARG A 30 5.95 -15.77 -6.32
CA ARG A 30 4.86 -15.29 -7.16
C ARG A 30 3.62 -15.10 -6.30
N LEU A 31 3.03 -13.90 -6.35
CA LEU A 31 1.84 -13.53 -5.60
C LEU A 31 0.82 -12.87 -6.51
N SER A 32 -0.45 -13.27 -6.39
CA SER A 32 -1.56 -12.56 -7.03
C SER A 32 -2.03 -11.40 -6.18
N VAL A 33 -2.00 -10.18 -6.73
CA VAL A 33 -2.54 -8.96 -6.12
C VAL A 33 -3.67 -8.44 -7.00
N GLY A 34 -4.90 -8.78 -6.63
CA GLY A 34 -6.05 -8.62 -7.52
C GLY A 34 -5.87 -9.45 -8.80
N ALA A 35 -6.01 -8.81 -9.96
CA ALA A 35 -5.80 -9.45 -11.26
C ALA A 35 -4.33 -9.46 -11.73
N ARG A 36 -3.40 -8.85 -10.96
CA ARG A 36 -1.99 -8.82 -11.33
C ARG A 36 -1.25 -9.94 -10.65
N VAL A 37 -0.46 -10.66 -11.43
CA VAL A 37 0.53 -11.56 -10.87
C VAL A 37 1.85 -10.81 -10.73
N VAL A 38 2.35 -10.79 -9.49
CA VAL A 38 3.59 -10.14 -9.11
C VAL A 38 4.62 -11.22 -8.83
N GLU A 39 5.67 -11.23 -9.63
CA GLU A 39 6.82 -12.11 -9.48
C GLU A 39 7.94 -11.34 -8.79
N TRP A 40 8.72 -12.08 -8.00
CA TRP A 40 9.84 -11.48 -7.30
C TRP A 40 11.03 -12.41 -7.15
N THR A 41 12.19 -11.78 -6.99
CA THR A 41 13.47 -12.46 -6.78
C THR A 41 14.30 -11.67 -5.79
N LEU A 42 14.72 -12.32 -4.70
CA LEU A 42 15.69 -11.79 -3.75
C LEU A 42 17.08 -11.83 -4.41
N ASN A 43 17.77 -10.70 -4.35
CA ASN A 43 19.14 -10.56 -4.83
C ASN A 43 20.10 -10.64 -3.62
N ASP A 44 21.39 -10.85 -3.90
CA ASP A 44 22.44 -10.98 -2.86
C ASP A 44 22.65 -9.68 -2.05
N ASP A 45 22.24 -8.53 -2.59
CA ASP A 45 22.39 -7.20 -1.99
C ASP A 45 21.21 -6.80 -1.07
N ASP A 46 20.48 -7.77 -0.50
CA ASP A 46 19.28 -7.55 0.32
C ASP A 46 18.18 -6.72 -0.40
N SER A 47 18.26 -6.61 -1.73
CA SER A 47 17.24 -5.99 -2.59
C SER A 47 16.37 -7.05 -3.23
N VAL A 48 15.14 -6.68 -3.60
CA VAL A 48 14.21 -7.58 -4.27
C VAL A 48 13.80 -6.99 -5.61
N THR A 49 14.02 -7.78 -6.65
CA THR A 49 13.58 -7.48 -8.01
C THR A 49 12.11 -7.85 -8.14
N VAL A 50 11.27 -6.92 -8.57
CA VAL A 50 9.83 -7.09 -8.77
C VAL A 50 9.51 -7.07 -10.25
N ARG A 51 8.62 -7.97 -10.69
CA ARG A 51 8.11 -8.05 -12.07
C ARG A 51 6.60 -8.22 -12.07
N HIS A 52 5.87 -7.46 -12.88
CA HIS A 52 4.44 -7.65 -13.09
C HIS A 52 4.00 -6.99 -14.41
N PRO A 53 2.86 -7.37 -15.02
CA PRO A 53 2.43 -6.86 -16.33
C PRO A 53 2.07 -5.36 -16.39
N GLY A 54 2.31 -4.58 -15.33
CA GLY A 54 1.87 -3.18 -15.27
C GLY A 54 0.36 -2.98 -15.13
N CYS A 55 -0.07 -1.73 -15.10
CA CYS A 55 -1.45 -1.29 -15.07
C CYS A 55 -1.94 -1.00 -16.47
N ARG A 56 -3.15 -1.48 -16.74
CA ARG A 56 -3.85 -1.20 -17.99
C ARG A 56 -4.93 -0.21 -17.66
N GLY A 57 -4.80 1.02 -18.18
CA GLY A 57 -5.89 1.98 -18.14
C GLY A 57 -7.11 1.43 -18.89
N ILE A 58 -8.32 1.86 -18.53
CA ILE A 58 -9.55 1.31 -19.12
C ILE A 58 -9.59 1.49 -20.65
N PHE A 59 -9.08 2.61 -21.17
CA PHE A 59 -8.97 2.85 -22.60
C PHE A 59 -7.99 1.89 -23.28
N ALA A 60 -6.80 1.67 -22.71
CA ALA A 60 -5.85 0.69 -23.22
C ALA A 60 -6.40 -0.74 -23.11
N ALA A 61 -7.23 -1.02 -22.10
CA ALA A 61 -7.95 -2.29 -21.92
C ALA A 61 -8.93 -2.57 -23.06
N LEU A 62 -9.74 -1.57 -23.40
CA LEU A 62 -10.71 -1.65 -24.48
C LEU A 62 -10.02 -1.70 -25.86
N ALA A 63 -8.92 -0.99 -26.04
CA ALA A 63 -8.18 -0.92 -27.30
C ALA A 63 -7.30 -2.15 -27.59
N GLY A 64 -7.35 -3.21 -26.78
CA GLY A 64 -6.52 -4.41 -27.01
C GLY A 64 -5.00 -4.22 -26.76
N GLN A 65 -4.56 -3.02 -26.38
CA GLN A 65 -3.13 -2.72 -26.20
C GLN A 65 -2.52 -3.47 -25.01
N PRO A 66 -1.35 -4.11 -25.17
CA PRO A 66 -0.65 -4.75 -24.05
C PRO A 66 -0.23 -3.71 -23.01
N SER A 67 -0.22 -4.09 -21.74
CA SER A 67 0.37 -3.25 -20.70
C SER A 67 1.88 -3.52 -20.62
N GLU A 68 2.67 -2.44 -20.53
CA GLU A 68 4.13 -2.51 -20.45
C GLU A 68 4.54 -3.27 -19.16
N PRO A 69 5.25 -4.40 -19.28
CA PRO A 69 5.75 -5.12 -18.12
C PRO A 69 6.65 -4.23 -17.27
N GLN A 70 6.34 -4.15 -15.98
CA GLN A 70 7.12 -3.38 -15.03
C GLN A 70 8.18 -4.29 -14.39
N ARG A 71 9.42 -3.81 -14.38
CA ARG A 71 10.55 -4.44 -13.69
C ARG A 71 11.34 -3.39 -12.91
N TYR A 72 11.48 -3.56 -11.60
CA TYR A 72 12.21 -2.61 -10.75
C TYR A 72 12.73 -3.28 -9.47
N ARG A 73 13.71 -2.65 -8.83
CA ARG A 73 14.26 -3.08 -7.54
C ARG A 73 13.59 -2.35 -6.38
N VAL A 74 13.47 -3.06 -5.26
CA VAL A 74 13.03 -2.53 -3.98
C VAL A 74 14.09 -2.89 -2.94
N TYR A 75 14.55 -1.91 -2.20
CA TYR A 75 15.64 -2.08 -1.23
C TYR A 75 15.10 -2.27 0.18
N THR A 76 15.90 -2.94 1.01
CA THR A 76 15.67 -3.01 2.45
C THR A 76 16.67 -2.14 3.21
N VAL A 77 16.31 -1.75 4.44
CA VAL A 77 17.12 -0.94 5.34
C VAL A 77 17.05 -1.55 6.73
N LYS A 78 18.20 -1.83 7.33
CA LYS A 78 18.30 -2.30 8.72
C LYS A 78 18.43 -1.09 9.64
N ALA A 79 17.66 -1.05 10.72
CA ALA A 79 17.72 0.02 11.71
C ALA A 79 17.55 -0.52 13.13
N PRO A 80 18.15 0.13 14.14
CA PRO A 80 17.97 -0.26 15.54
C PRO A 80 16.49 -0.27 15.94
N ALA A 81 16.09 -1.29 16.70
CA ALA A 81 14.77 -1.39 17.31
C ALA A 81 14.78 -0.83 18.74
N ALA A 82 13.65 -0.27 19.18
CA ALA A 82 13.52 0.36 20.50
C ALA A 82 13.78 -0.60 21.68
N HIS A 83 13.65 -1.91 21.49
CA HIS A 83 13.86 -2.94 22.51
C HIS A 83 15.20 -3.69 22.34
N GLY A 84 16.16 -3.09 21.64
CA GLY A 84 17.42 -3.75 21.26
C GLY A 84 17.28 -4.58 19.98
N GLY A 85 18.40 -4.77 19.29
CA GLY A 85 18.50 -5.51 18.02
C GLY A 85 18.24 -4.66 16.78
N LEU A 86 18.34 -5.31 15.62
CA LEU A 86 18.10 -4.71 14.30
C LEU A 86 16.75 -5.16 13.74
N ARG A 87 16.00 -4.21 13.18
CA ARG A 87 14.78 -4.48 12.43
C ARG A 87 14.97 -4.08 10.97
N THR A 88 14.61 -4.98 10.08
CA THR A 88 14.60 -4.74 8.64
C THR A 88 13.32 -4.01 8.23
N TRP A 89 13.46 -3.02 7.37
CA TRP A 89 12.37 -2.23 6.80
C TRP A 89 12.49 -2.19 5.28
N TRP A 90 11.37 -2.04 4.58
CA TRP A 90 11.41 -1.66 3.17
C TRP A 90 11.74 -0.18 3.02
N ALA A 91 12.59 0.16 2.05
CA ALA A 91 12.65 1.51 1.50
C ALA A 91 11.58 1.67 0.42
N CYS A 92 10.61 2.56 0.66
CA CYS A 92 9.53 2.80 -0.30
C CYS A 92 10.08 3.30 -1.65
N PRO A 93 9.80 2.63 -2.79
CA PRO A 93 10.33 3.05 -4.10
C PRO A 93 9.90 4.45 -4.53
N GLY A 94 8.74 4.93 -4.05
CA GLY A 94 8.22 6.26 -4.38
C GLY A 94 8.63 7.41 -3.46
N CYS A 95 9.12 7.16 -2.24
CA CYS A 95 9.44 8.23 -1.29
C CYS A 95 10.60 7.93 -0.33
N ALA A 96 11.31 6.81 -0.53
CA ALA A 96 12.41 6.31 0.29
C ALA A 96 12.13 6.08 1.79
N ARG A 97 10.92 6.35 2.28
CA ARG A 97 10.55 6.12 3.68
C ARG A 97 10.64 4.64 4.05
N ARG A 98 11.09 4.39 5.29
CA ARG A 98 11.09 3.06 5.91
C ARG A 98 9.65 2.62 6.22
N CYS A 99 9.24 1.46 5.73
CA CYS A 99 7.91 0.91 5.98
C CYS A 99 7.93 -0.62 6.09
N GLY A 100 7.07 -1.19 6.93
CA GLY A 100 6.96 -2.65 7.08
C GLY A 100 6.12 -3.32 5.99
N LEU A 101 5.32 -2.54 5.25
CA LEU A 101 4.40 -3.00 4.23
C LEU A 101 4.52 -2.14 2.96
N LEU A 102 4.44 -2.80 1.82
CA LEU A 102 4.32 -2.18 0.50
C LEU A 102 3.02 -2.65 -0.17
N TYR A 103 2.43 -1.76 -0.96
CA TYR A 103 1.13 -1.95 -1.60
C TYR A 103 1.25 -1.76 -3.10
N LEU A 104 0.59 -2.64 -3.86
CA LEU A 104 0.39 -2.48 -5.30
C LEU A 104 -1.10 -2.21 -5.52
N VAL A 105 -1.46 -0.92 -5.63
CA VAL A 105 -2.85 -0.53 -5.92
C VAL A 105 -3.14 -0.63 -7.42
N PRO A 106 -4.39 -0.92 -7.84
CA PRO A 106 -4.75 -1.07 -9.25
C PRO A 106 -4.35 0.12 -10.13
N ALA A 107 -4.42 1.35 -9.59
CA ALA A 107 -4.09 2.58 -10.31
C ALA A 107 -2.58 2.93 -10.35
N ARG A 108 -1.68 2.02 -9.92
CA ARG A 108 -0.23 2.27 -9.92
C ARG A 108 0.55 1.11 -10.53
N ASP A 109 1.67 1.47 -11.15
CA ASP A 109 2.63 0.55 -11.76
C ASP A 109 3.78 0.13 -10.86
N ARG A 110 3.87 0.74 -9.68
CA ARG A 110 4.94 0.45 -8.73
C ARG A 110 4.40 0.27 -7.33
N LEU A 111 5.03 -0.62 -6.58
CA LEU A 111 4.85 -0.76 -5.15
C LEU A 111 5.12 0.57 -4.45
N GLY A 112 4.30 0.88 -3.47
CA GLY A 112 4.43 2.09 -2.66
C GLY A 112 4.03 1.86 -1.21
N CYS A 113 4.50 2.75 -0.34
CA CYS A 113 4.02 2.79 1.03
C CYS A 113 2.58 3.32 1.10
N ARG A 114 1.93 3.16 2.26
CA ARG A 114 0.55 3.64 2.49
C ARG A 114 0.34 5.10 2.09
N VAL A 115 1.34 5.96 2.29
CA VAL A 115 1.25 7.40 1.99
C VAL A 115 1.31 7.66 0.49
N CYS A 116 2.25 7.04 -0.22
CA CYS A 116 2.33 7.12 -1.68
C CYS A 116 1.05 6.58 -2.34
N CYS A 117 0.47 5.53 -1.78
CA CYS A 117 -0.77 4.93 -2.26
C CYS A 117 -2.04 5.65 -1.75
N ARG A 118 -1.90 6.71 -0.94
CA ARG A 118 -3.01 7.47 -0.33
C ARG A 118 -4.04 6.56 0.36
N LEU A 119 -3.56 5.49 1.01
CA LEU A 119 -4.42 4.53 1.69
C LEU A 119 -4.82 5.06 3.06
N VAL A 120 -6.11 4.93 3.37
CA VAL A 120 -6.67 5.29 4.67
C VAL A 120 -7.12 4.02 5.40
N TYR A 121 -7.06 4.02 6.73
CA TYR A 121 -7.70 2.96 7.51
C TYR A 121 -9.20 3.21 7.56
N ARG A 122 -10.01 2.15 7.45
CA ARG A 122 -11.46 2.27 7.51
C ARG A 122 -11.94 2.90 8.82
N SER A 123 -11.33 2.52 9.93
CA SER A 123 -11.62 3.06 11.27
C SER A 123 -11.38 4.57 11.41
N GLN A 124 -10.47 5.15 10.61
CA GLN A 124 -10.22 6.61 10.59
C GLN A 124 -11.30 7.38 9.83
N TYR A 125 -11.95 6.73 8.86
CA TYR A 125 -13.01 7.34 8.04
C TYR A 125 -14.36 7.34 8.78
N GLU A 126 -14.70 6.23 9.44
CA GLU A 126 -15.97 6.09 10.19
C GLU A 126 -16.09 7.07 11.38
N ARG A 127 -14.97 7.50 11.97
CA ARG A 127 -14.99 8.53 13.03
C ARG A 127 -15.34 9.93 12.50
N ARG A 128 -14.99 10.24 11.24
CA ARG A 128 -15.28 11.55 10.63
C ARG A 128 -16.77 11.70 10.31
N THR A 129 -17.41 10.65 9.79
CA THR A 129 -18.85 10.67 9.49
C THR A 129 -19.72 10.73 10.74
N ARG A 130 -19.29 10.11 11.85
CA ARG A 130 -20.03 10.15 13.13
C ARG A 130 -20.03 11.54 13.79
N THR A 131 -19.05 12.38 13.48
CA THR A 131 -18.95 13.76 14.03
C THR A 131 -19.88 14.73 13.28
N GLN A 132 -20.23 14.45 12.02
CA GLN A 132 -21.08 15.33 11.21
C GLN A 132 -22.59 15.22 11.52
N HIS A 133 -23.04 14.16 12.22
CA HIS A 133 -24.44 14.00 12.63
C HIS A 133 -24.79 14.59 14.01
N ARG A 134 -23.88 15.35 14.65
CA ARG A 134 -24.14 16.06 15.91
C ARG A 134 -24.13 17.60 15.78
N GLY A 135 -24.22 18.11 14.55
CA GLY A 135 -24.12 19.55 14.26
C GLY A 135 -25.37 20.22 13.67
N SER A 136 -26.46 19.51 13.40
CA SER A 136 -27.70 20.08 12.85
C SER A 136 -28.78 20.15 13.93
N GLY A 137 -28.66 21.14 14.81
CA GLY A 137 -29.61 21.40 15.89
C GLY A 137 -29.39 22.76 16.55
N LYS A 138 -29.29 23.83 15.76
CA LYS A 138 -29.53 25.20 16.25
C LYS A 138 -30.43 25.93 15.26
N ALA A 139 -31.73 25.70 15.41
CA ALA A 139 -32.77 26.56 14.89
C ALA A 139 -33.81 26.79 16.01
N GLN A 140 -34.18 28.07 16.16
CA GLN A 140 -35.32 28.63 16.92
C GLN A 140 -35.22 28.62 18.46
N GLY A 141 -35.58 29.68 19.18
CA GLY A 141 -36.39 30.83 18.79
C GLY A 141 -36.19 32.06 19.69
N ARG A 142 -36.57 33.21 19.11
CA ARG A 142 -36.90 34.48 19.79
C ARG A 142 -38.11 34.31 20.72
N THR A 143 -38.40 35.39 21.46
CA THR A 143 -39.60 35.75 22.27
C THR A 143 -39.48 35.37 23.76
N ARG A 144 -39.76 36.21 24.79
CA ARG A 144 -40.68 37.36 25.02
C ARG A 144 -40.02 38.37 26.00
N ALA A 145 -40.16 39.70 25.86
CA ALA A 145 -41.26 40.57 26.32
C ALA A 145 -41.58 40.44 27.83
N GLY A 146 -41.45 41.56 28.54
CA GLY A 146 -41.71 41.76 29.97
C GLY A 146 -41.03 43.02 30.44
#